data_AF-A0A140KE68-F1
#
_entry.id   AF-A0A140KE68-F1
#
_cell.length_a   1.000
_cell.length_b   1.000
_cell.length_c   1.000
_cell.angle_alpha   90.00
_cell.angle_beta   90.00
_cell.angle_gamma   90.00
#
_symmetry.space_group_name_H-M   'P 1'
#
loop_
_entity.id
_entity.type
_entity.pdbx_description
1 polymer ?
#
loop_
_entity_poly.entity_id
_entity_poly.type
_entity_poly.pdbx_seq_one_letter_code
_entity_poly.pdbx_strand_id
1 'polypeptide(L)'
;REFRTWGVKLLESSAKVEEIVCSKLPKYEDQYRGREFPDFISYWTFEDIIKEQITKLEEPAVAMLNKVIYMVEEKFLQLANKRFANFQNLNNAAQARIGCISDRQATTAKNCILTQFKMERIIYCQDNIYTDDLKAARAEGISKDTKIKDLAFGCASRQCPSFALEMVSHVKAYFTGASKRLSNQIPLIILSTVLHDFGNYLQTSMLHLLQGKEEINYLLQEDHEAANQQKLLTSRISHLNKAYQYLVDFKSL
;
A
#
# COMPACT_ATOMS: atom_id res chain seq x y z
N ARG A 1 -9.52 -0.33 -0.95
CA ARG A 1 -9.77 -1.56 -0.17
C ARG A 1 -8.53 -1.97 0.61
N GLU A 2 -7.40 -2.22 -0.07
CA GLU A 2 -6.14 -2.62 0.58
C GLU A 2 -5.68 -1.68 1.71
N PHE A 3 -5.74 -0.36 1.53
CA PHE A 3 -5.39 0.60 2.59
C PHE A 3 -6.32 0.54 3.83
N ARG A 4 -7.58 0.12 3.67
CA ARG A 4 -8.46 -0.12 4.83
C ARG A 4 -8.05 -1.39 5.57
N THR A 5 -7.73 -2.45 4.83
CA THR A 5 -7.19 -3.69 5.41
C THR A 5 -5.90 -3.44 6.19
N TRP A 6 -5.04 -2.55 5.69
CA TRP A 6 -3.86 -2.08 6.41
C TRP A 6 -4.20 -1.41 7.74
N GLY A 7 -5.14 -0.46 7.73
CA GLY A 7 -5.61 0.18 8.95
C GLY A 7 -6.13 -0.83 9.98
N VAL A 8 -6.87 -1.85 9.52
CA VAL A 8 -7.34 -2.95 10.40
C VAL A 8 -6.16 -3.75 10.97
N LYS A 9 -5.12 -4.04 10.18
CA LYS A 9 -3.93 -4.76 10.67
C LYS A 9 -3.17 -3.99 11.75
N LEU A 10 -3.07 -2.67 11.62
CA LEU A 10 -2.49 -1.81 12.66
C LEU A 10 -3.31 -1.85 13.96
N LEU A 11 -4.64 -1.81 13.85
CA LEU A 11 -5.54 -1.92 15.00
C LEU A 11 -5.45 -3.30 15.67
N GLU A 12 -5.40 -4.38 14.89
CA GLU A 12 -5.19 -5.75 15.41
C GLU A 12 -3.85 -5.87 16.14
N SER A 13 -2.78 -5.26 15.63
CA SER A 13 -1.47 -5.23 16.29
C SER A 13 -1.53 -4.44 17.59
N SER A 14 -2.25 -3.32 17.61
CA SER A 14 -2.43 -2.49 18.81
C SER A 14 -3.22 -3.23 19.90
N ALA A 15 -4.25 -4.00 19.53
CA ALA A 15 -5.04 -4.78 20.46
C ALA A 15 -4.24 -5.90 21.16
N LYS A 16 -3.19 -6.42 20.51
CA LYS A 16 -2.33 -7.49 21.05
C LYS A 16 -1.19 -6.98 21.93
N VAL A 17 -1.01 -5.66 22.05
CA VAL A 17 0.08 -5.06 22.84
C VAL A 17 0.06 -5.56 24.29
N GLU A 18 -1.11 -5.63 24.91
CA GLU A 18 -1.27 -6.07 26.29
C GLU A 18 -0.77 -7.51 26.51
N GLU A 19 -1.18 -8.43 25.64
CA GLU A 19 -0.73 -9.83 25.66
C GLU A 19 0.79 -9.96 25.45
N ILE A 20 1.35 -9.16 24.53
CA ILE A 20 2.78 -9.17 24.21
C ILE A 20 3.60 -8.64 25.38
N VAL A 21 3.17 -7.55 26.03
CA VAL A 21 3.86 -7.01 27.20
C VAL A 21 3.80 -8.03 28.35
N CYS A 22 2.62 -8.56 28.66
CA CYS A 22 2.43 -9.55 29.73
C CYS A 22 3.23 -10.84 29.52
N SER A 23 3.34 -11.34 28.28
CA SER A 23 4.12 -12.55 27.98
C SER A 23 5.64 -12.32 28.03
N LYS A 24 6.09 -11.08 27.85
CA LYS A 24 7.50 -10.71 27.83
C LYS A 24 8.02 -10.34 29.21
N LEU A 25 7.21 -9.68 30.04
CA LEU A 25 7.62 -9.14 31.34
C LEU A 25 8.38 -10.13 32.25
N PRO A 26 7.95 -11.40 32.42
CA PRO A 26 8.67 -12.34 33.28
C PRO A 26 10.14 -12.54 32.86
N LYS A 27 10.42 -12.54 31.55
CA LYS A 27 11.79 -12.70 31.04
C LYS A 27 12.69 -11.53 31.41
N TYR A 28 12.14 -10.30 31.39
CA TYR A 28 12.91 -9.11 31.74
C TYR A 28 13.03 -8.94 33.26
N GLU A 29 11.98 -9.27 34.01
CA GLU A 29 12.05 -9.29 35.48
C GLU A 29 13.16 -10.23 35.97
N ASP A 30 13.29 -11.43 35.38
CA ASP A 30 14.35 -12.38 35.75
C ASP A 30 15.74 -11.94 35.28
N GLN A 31 15.85 -11.35 34.07
CA GLN A 31 17.14 -10.99 33.47
C GLN A 31 17.73 -9.69 34.02
N TYR A 32 16.88 -8.75 34.47
CA TYR A 32 17.29 -7.42 34.95
C TYR A 32 17.04 -7.21 36.45
N ARG A 33 16.61 -8.24 37.18
CA ARG A 33 16.42 -8.21 38.64
C ARG A 33 17.65 -7.66 39.37
N GLY A 34 17.47 -6.63 40.18
CA GLY A 34 18.55 -6.00 40.95
C GLY A 34 19.42 -5.00 40.17
N ARG A 35 19.21 -4.85 38.86
CA ARG A 35 19.78 -3.73 38.07
C ARG A 35 18.80 -2.57 37.93
N GLU A 36 17.50 -2.87 37.92
CA GLU A 36 16.41 -1.90 37.81
C GLU A 36 15.54 -1.94 39.06
N PHE A 37 15.02 -0.77 39.46
CA PHE A 37 14.16 -0.64 40.63
C PHE A 37 12.72 -1.04 40.29
N PRO A 38 11.97 -1.67 41.23
CA PRO A 38 10.61 -2.19 40.97
C PRO A 38 9.57 -1.18 40.44
N ASP A 39 9.79 0.12 40.66
CA ASP A 39 8.89 1.20 40.21
C ASP A 39 9.38 1.91 38.93
N PHE A 40 10.53 1.52 38.37
CA PHE A 40 11.13 2.16 37.19
C PHE A 40 10.87 1.37 35.92
N ILE A 41 10.23 2.00 34.95
CA ILE A 41 9.99 1.41 33.63
C ILE A 41 11.32 1.30 32.89
N SER A 42 11.73 0.07 32.60
CA SER A 42 12.90 -0.19 31.77
C SER A 42 12.69 0.39 30.37
N TYR A 43 13.47 1.42 30.03
CA TYR A 43 13.50 1.95 28.67
C TYR A 43 13.91 0.86 27.66
N TRP A 44 14.82 -0.04 28.05
CA TRP A 44 15.28 -1.13 27.18
C TRP A 44 14.16 -2.12 26.88
N THR A 45 13.39 -2.55 27.88
CA THR A 45 12.24 -3.45 27.67
C THR A 45 11.17 -2.78 26.83
N PHE A 46 10.83 -1.52 27.14
CA PHE A 46 9.91 -0.73 26.33
C PHE A 46 10.38 -0.64 24.88
N GLU A 47 11.66 -0.34 24.68
CA GLU A 47 12.25 -0.14 23.36
C GLU A 47 12.22 -1.42 22.52
N ASP A 48 12.61 -2.54 23.12
CA ASP A 48 12.63 -3.83 22.45
C ASP A 48 11.22 -4.30 22.05
N ILE A 49 10.23 -4.11 22.93
CA ILE A 49 8.83 -4.44 22.64
C ILE A 49 8.34 -3.65 21.42
N ILE A 50 8.55 -2.33 21.40
CA ILE A 50 8.15 -1.47 20.29
C ILE A 50 8.86 -1.86 19.00
N LYS A 51 10.19 -2.04 19.02
CA LYS A 51 10.97 -2.43 17.85
C LYS A 51 10.48 -3.76 17.25
N GLU A 52 10.14 -4.74 18.09
CA GLU A 52 9.60 -6.01 17.62
C GLU A 52 8.22 -5.81 16.96
N GLN A 53 7.32 -5.02 17.56
CA GLN A 53 6.01 -4.75 16.96
C GLN A 53 6.12 -4.05 15.61
N ILE A 54 6.99 -3.04 15.51
CA ILE A 54 7.22 -2.32 14.25
C ILE A 54 7.78 -3.25 13.18
N THR A 55 8.69 -4.15 13.55
CA THR A 55 9.27 -5.14 12.60
C THR A 55 8.20 -6.09 12.06
N LYS A 56 7.27 -6.54 12.89
CA LYS A 56 6.15 -7.42 12.47
C LYS A 56 5.21 -6.76 11.45
N LEU A 57 5.18 -5.44 11.38
CA LEU A 57 4.33 -4.69 10.45
C LEU A 57 4.96 -4.47 9.07
N GLU A 58 6.25 -4.76 8.91
CA GLU A 58 6.99 -4.57 7.66
C GLU A 58 6.48 -5.51 6.55
N GLU A 59 6.38 -6.81 6.84
CA GLU A 59 5.92 -7.81 5.87
C GLU A 59 4.48 -7.54 5.38
N PRO A 60 3.48 -7.28 6.25
CA PRO A 60 2.13 -6.92 5.80
C PRO A 60 2.09 -5.65 4.94
N ALA A 61 2.95 -4.66 5.21
CA ALA A 61 3.05 -3.45 4.39
C ALA A 61 3.58 -3.75 2.99
N VAL A 62 4.63 -4.58 2.88
CA VAL A 62 5.18 -5.01 1.58
C VAL A 62 4.18 -5.89 0.82
N ALA A 63 3.47 -6.79 1.51
CA ALA A 63 2.43 -7.61 0.89
C ALA A 63 1.29 -6.74 0.32
N MET A 64 0.92 -5.67 1.02
CA MET A 64 -0.07 -4.70 0.52
C MET A 64 0.44 -3.97 -0.73
N LEU A 65 1.69 -3.49 -0.72
CA LEU A 65 2.32 -2.87 -1.90
C LEU A 65 2.24 -3.79 -3.12
N ASN A 66 2.63 -5.06 -2.96
CA ASN A 66 2.62 -6.04 -4.05
C ASN A 66 1.21 -6.27 -4.63
N LYS A 67 0.17 -6.26 -3.78
CA LYS A 67 -1.22 -6.34 -4.26
C LYS A 67 -1.63 -5.10 -5.05
N VAL A 68 -1.31 -3.91 -4.54
CA VAL A 68 -1.68 -2.65 -5.20
C VAL A 68 -0.98 -2.53 -6.54
N ILE A 69 0.32 -2.83 -6.62
CA ILE A 69 1.04 -2.73 -7.89
C ILE A 69 0.52 -3.71 -8.93
N TYR A 70 0.22 -4.96 -8.53
CA TYR A 70 -0.40 -5.93 -9.41
C TYR A 70 -1.74 -5.41 -9.98
N MET A 71 -2.59 -4.84 -9.14
CA MET A 71 -3.87 -4.25 -9.59
C MET A 71 -3.67 -3.09 -10.58
N VAL A 72 -2.67 -2.25 -10.34
CA VAL A 72 -2.38 -1.09 -11.20
C VAL A 72 -1.84 -1.55 -12.55
N GLU A 73 -0.87 -2.45 -12.54
CA GLU A 73 -0.33 -3.07 -13.74
C GLU A 73 -1.42 -3.75 -14.57
N GLU A 74 -2.24 -4.59 -13.95
CA GLU A 74 -3.37 -5.28 -14.61
C GLU A 74 -4.30 -4.28 -15.31
N LYS A 75 -4.63 -3.15 -14.65
CA LYS A 75 -5.51 -2.13 -15.23
C LYS A 75 -4.86 -1.41 -16.41
N PHE A 76 -3.57 -1.11 -16.35
CA PHE A 76 -2.86 -0.51 -17.47
C PHE A 76 -2.70 -1.48 -18.63
N LEU A 77 -2.43 -2.77 -18.39
CA LEU A 77 -2.38 -3.80 -19.42
C LEU A 77 -3.74 -4.00 -20.10
N GLN A 78 -4.83 -4.03 -19.33
CA GLN A 78 -6.20 -4.07 -19.88
C GLN A 78 -6.49 -2.86 -20.77
N LEU A 79 -6.07 -1.66 -20.35
CA LEU A 79 -6.23 -0.44 -21.12
C LEU A 79 -5.41 -0.47 -22.41
N ALA A 80 -4.15 -0.91 -22.35
CA ALA A 80 -3.28 -1.04 -23.52
C ALA A 80 -3.88 -2.01 -24.55
N ASN A 81 -4.31 -3.19 -24.11
CA ASN A 81 -4.98 -4.17 -24.98
C ASN A 81 -6.24 -3.59 -25.64
N LYS A 82 -7.07 -2.87 -24.88
CA LYS A 82 -8.29 -2.27 -25.44
C LYS A 82 -8.00 -1.17 -26.46
N ARG A 83 -6.95 -0.37 -26.25
CA ARG A 83 -6.63 0.80 -27.09
C ARG A 83 -5.80 0.45 -28.31
N PHE A 84 -4.93 -0.55 -28.21
CA PHE A 84 -3.95 -0.90 -29.23
C PHE A 84 -4.21 -2.28 -29.85
N ALA A 85 -5.42 -2.85 -29.69
CA ALA A 85 -5.78 -4.17 -30.23
C ALA A 85 -5.44 -4.34 -31.72
N ASN A 86 -5.66 -3.30 -32.53
CA ASN A 86 -5.43 -3.35 -33.98
C ASN A 86 -3.95 -3.12 -34.36
N PHE A 87 -3.10 -2.72 -33.40
CA PHE A 87 -1.70 -2.38 -33.60
C PHE A 87 -0.83 -3.24 -32.68
N GLN A 88 -0.62 -4.49 -33.06
CA GLN A 88 0.03 -5.48 -32.19
C GLN A 88 1.44 -5.07 -31.77
N ASN A 89 2.22 -4.46 -32.67
CA ASN A 89 3.57 -4.00 -32.37
C ASN A 89 3.57 -2.89 -31.31
N LEU A 90 2.69 -1.90 -31.46
CA LEU A 90 2.50 -0.85 -30.44
C LEU A 90 1.98 -1.41 -29.12
N ASN A 91 1.03 -2.36 -29.16
CA ASN A 91 0.50 -3.01 -27.96
C ASN A 91 1.62 -3.73 -27.19
N ASN A 92 2.41 -4.55 -27.88
CA ASN A 92 3.55 -5.26 -27.29
C ASN A 92 4.57 -4.28 -26.68
N ALA A 93 4.90 -3.19 -27.40
CA ALA A 93 5.80 -2.16 -26.90
C ALA A 93 5.24 -1.47 -25.64
N ALA A 94 3.96 -1.10 -25.63
CA ALA A 94 3.30 -0.50 -24.49
C ALA A 94 3.30 -1.43 -23.27
N GLN A 95 2.97 -2.71 -23.46
CA GLN A 95 2.97 -3.72 -22.40
C GLN A 95 4.38 -3.92 -21.81
N ALA A 96 5.40 -4.00 -22.65
CA ALA A 96 6.79 -4.09 -22.20
C ALA A 96 7.20 -2.87 -21.34
N ARG A 97 6.78 -1.66 -21.73
CA ARG A 97 7.01 -0.44 -20.93
C ARG A 97 6.25 -0.48 -19.60
N ILE A 98 4.99 -0.91 -19.61
CA ILE A 98 4.17 -1.05 -18.41
C ILE A 98 4.84 -2.00 -17.41
N GLY A 99 5.27 -3.19 -17.84
CA GLY A 99 5.95 -4.17 -16.99
C GLY A 99 7.26 -3.62 -16.43
N CYS A 100 8.10 -3.01 -17.26
CA CYS A 100 9.37 -2.42 -16.81
C CYS A 100 9.17 -1.30 -15.78
N ILE A 101 8.16 -0.43 -15.98
CA ILE A 101 7.81 0.62 -15.01
C ILE A 101 7.26 0.00 -13.73
N SER A 102 6.45 -1.06 -13.83
CA SER A 102 5.92 -1.81 -12.68
C SER A 102 7.06 -2.32 -11.80
N ASP A 103 8.01 -3.07 -12.36
CA ASP A 103 9.16 -3.62 -11.62
C ASP A 103 9.99 -2.53 -10.94
N ARG A 104 10.22 -1.42 -11.65
CA ARG A 104 10.97 -0.28 -11.12
C ARG A 104 10.22 0.37 -9.96
N GLN A 105 8.91 0.58 -10.10
CA GLN A 105 8.09 1.20 -9.06
C GLN A 105 7.88 0.28 -7.85
N ALA A 106 7.75 -1.03 -8.04
CA ALA A 106 7.73 -2.00 -6.95
C ALA A 106 9.00 -1.85 -6.10
N THR A 107 10.16 -1.84 -6.76
CA THR A 107 11.45 -1.75 -6.08
C THR A 107 11.61 -0.43 -5.34
N THR A 108 11.30 0.70 -5.98
CA THR A 108 11.37 2.03 -5.35
C THR A 108 10.43 2.12 -4.16
N ALA A 109 9.15 1.77 -4.33
CA ALA A 109 8.17 1.83 -3.27
C ALA A 109 8.54 0.92 -2.08
N LYS A 110 9.04 -0.30 -2.36
CA LYS A 110 9.52 -1.22 -1.33
C LYS A 110 10.66 -0.59 -0.53
N ASN A 111 11.66 0.00 -1.19
CA ASN A 111 12.78 0.65 -0.52
C ASN A 111 12.34 1.84 0.35
N CYS A 112 11.37 2.63 -0.12
CA CYS A 112 10.78 3.71 0.68
C CYS A 112 10.05 3.17 1.93
N ILE A 113 9.28 2.10 1.80
CA ILE A 113 8.61 1.43 2.93
C ILE A 113 9.64 0.91 3.93
N LEU A 114 10.66 0.18 3.47
CA LEU A 114 11.72 -0.34 4.33
C LEU A 114 12.47 0.79 5.06
N THR A 115 12.71 1.91 4.37
CA THR A 115 13.33 3.10 4.97
C THR A 115 12.40 3.71 6.03
N GLN A 116 11.09 3.77 5.78
CA GLN A 116 10.12 4.21 6.79
C GLN A 116 10.17 3.33 8.04
N PHE A 117 10.18 2.00 7.89
CA PHE A 117 10.30 1.09 9.03
C PHE A 117 11.65 1.21 9.76
N LYS A 118 12.75 1.43 9.02
CA LYS A 118 14.05 1.73 9.62
C LYS A 118 13.99 2.98 10.51
N MET A 119 13.26 4.02 10.10
CA MET A 119 13.06 5.22 10.90
C MET A 119 12.13 4.99 12.09
N GLU A 120 11.03 4.26 11.93
CA GLU A 120 10.06 3.98 13.01
C GLU A 120 10.63 3.06 14.12
N ARG A 121 11.73 2.36 13.84
CA ARG A 121 12.50 1.61 14.87
C ARG A 121 13.30 2.53 15.79
N ILE A 122 13.49 3.80 15.44
CA ILE A 122 14.11 4.80 16.30
C ILE A 122 13.00 5.36 17.19
N ILE A 123 13.14 5.20 18.51
CA ILE A 123 12.14 5.67 19.45
C ILE A 123 12.26 7.18 19.62
N TYR A 124 11.24 7.88 19.14
CA TYR A 124 11.17 9.32 19.22
C TYR A 124 9.71 9.80 19.18
N CYS A 125 9.36 10.71 20.07
CA CYS A 125 8.08 11.40 20.08
C CYS A 125 8.25 12.77 20.73
N GLN A 126 7.40 13.74 20.36
CA GLN A 126 7.34 15.03 21.05
C GLN A 126 6.57 14.87 22.36
N ASP A 127 7.04 15.52 23.43
CA ASP A 127 6.51 15.34 24.78
C ASP A 127 5.00 15.64 24.88
N ASN A 128 4.53 16.69 24.21
CA ASN A 128 3.11 17.04 24.20
C ASN A 128 2.25 15.93 23.56
N ILE A 129 2.66 15.42 22.39
CA ILE A 129 1.94 14.34 21.69
C ILE A 129 1.95 13.07 22.55
N TYR A 130 3.11 12.73 23.11
CA TYR A 130 3.27 11.54 23.93
C TYR A 130 2.42 11.58 25.20
N THR A 131 2.47 12.70 25.92
CA THR A 131 1.73 12.87 27.19
C THR A 131 0.22 12.80 26.98
N ASP A 132 -0.30 13.29 25.86
CA ASP A 132 -1.72 13.20 25.54
C ASP A 132 -2.14 11.77 25.18
N ASP A 133 -1.37 11.07 24.34
CA ASP A 133 -1.61 9.65 24.04
C ASP A 133 -1.48 8.77 25.30
N LEU A 134 -0.58 9.12 26.24
CA LEU A 134 -0.42 8.42 27.52
C LEU A 134 -1.61 8.61 28.46
N LYS A 135 -2.15 9.83 28.58
CA LYS A 135 -3.38 10.10 29.34
C LYS A 135 -4.54 9.29 28.77
N ALA A 136 -4.67 9.24 27.44
CA ALA A 136 -5.70 8.45 26.78
C ALA A 136 -5.53 6.94 27.05
N ALA A 137 -4.30 6.41 26.93
CA ALA A 137 -4.01 5.01 27.18
C ALA A 137 -4.35 4.58 28.62
N ARG A 138 -4.04 5.41 29.62
CA ARG A 138 -4.39 5.18 31.03
C ARG A 138 -5.90 5.24 31.28
N ALA A 139 -6.61 6.18 30.65
CA ALA A 139 -8.06 6.31 30.78
C ALA A 139 -8.82 5.08 30.21
N GLU A 140 -8.31 4.48 29.13
CA GLU A 140 -8.89 3.27 28.56
C GLU A 140 -8.79 2.05 29.49
N GLY A 141 -7.70 1.92 30.26
CA GLY A 141 -7.54 0.85 31.27
C GLY A 141 -8.59 0.93 32.38
N ILE A 142 -8.83 2.14 32.91
CA ILE A 142 -9.80 2.39 33.99
C ILE A 142 -11.24 2.06 33.55
N SER A 143 -11.58 2.27 32.27
CA SER A 143 -12.92 2.00 31.75
C SER A 143 -13.26 0.51 31.60
N LYS A 144 -12.26 -0.35 31.39
CA LYS A 144 -12.46 -1.81 31.24
C LYS A 144 -12.68 -2.50 32.58
N ASP A 145 -12.09 -2.01 33.67
CA ASP A 145 -12.29 -2.57 35.02
C ASP A 145 -13.72 -2.41 35.54
N THR A 146 -14.54 -1.54 34.96
CA THR A 146 -15.96 -1.39 35.33
C THR A 146 -16.87 -2.42 34.64
N LYS A 147 -16.41 -3.08 33.56
CA LYS A 147 -17.22 -4.07 32.80
C LYS A 147 -16.77 -5.53 32.94
N ILE A 148 -15.62 -5.80 33.58
CA ILE A 148 -15.10 -7.15 33.81
C ILE A 148 -15.54 -7.64 35.21
N LYS A 149 -16.86 -7.74 35.45
CA LYS A 149 -17.38 -8.53 36.58
C LYS A 149 -18.11 -9.81 36.15
N ASP A 150 -18.46 -9.96 34.87
CA ASP A 150 -19.35 -11.05 34.43
C ASP A 150 -18.80 -12.05 33.39
N LEU A 151 -17.51 -12.02 33.04
CA LEU A 151 -16.89 -13.12 32.25
C LEU A 151 -15.62 -13.65 32.93
N ALA A 152 -15.83 -14.35 34.03
CA ALA A 152 -14.82 -15.22 34.63
C ALA A 152 -14.87 -16.60 33.94
N PHE A 153 -14.04 -16.83 32.92
CA PHE A 153 -13.45 -18.16 32.70
C PHE A 153 -12.28 -18.09 31.71
N GLY A 154 -11.08 -18.49 32.16
CA GLY A 154 -10.02 -18.95 31.26
C GLY A 154 -8.89 -17.96 30.91
N CYS A 155 -8.35 -17.21 31.87
CA CYS A 155 -6.93 -16.84 31.80
C CYS A 155 -6.37 -16.63 33.20
N ALA A 156 -5.37 -17.42 33.57
CA ALA A 156 -4.64 -17.25 34.81
C ALA A 156 -3.79 -15.97 34.73
N SER A 157 -4.25 -14.88 35.31
CA SER A 157 -3.41 -13.78 35.80
C SER A 157 -4.27 -12.84 36.64
N ARG A 158 -4.36 -13.12 37.93
CA ARG A 158 -4.94 -12.21 38.93
C ARG A 158 -3.90 -11.29 39.58
N GLN A 159 -2.67 -11.23 39.03
CA GLN A 159 -1.58 -10.42 39.55
C GLN A 159 -0.66 -10.02 38.39
N CYS A 160 -1.09 -9.08 37.56
CA CYS A 160 -0.09 -8.24 36.89
C CYS A 160 0.36 -7.21 37.94
N PRO A 161 1.65 -7.11 38.27
CA PRO A 161 2.15 -6.05 39.14
C PRO A 161 1.73 -4.66 38.61
N SER A 162 1.54 -3.65 39.46
CA SER A 162 1.21 -2.28 39.00
C SER A 162 2.18 -1.79 37.91
N PHE A 163 3.44 -2.22 38.01
CA PHE A 163 4.50 -2.02 37.04
C PHE A 163 4.16 -2.53 35.62
N ALA A 164 3.54 -3.70 35.51
CA ALA A 164 3.17 -4.30 34.23
C ALA A 164 2.09 -3.48 33.51
N LEU A 165 1.08 -3.03 34.27
CA LEU A 165 -0.01 -2.19 33.76
C LEU A 165 0.51 -0.83 33.29
N GLU A 166 1.49 -0.28 34.00
CA GLU A 166 2.15 0.96 33.63
C GLU A 166 2.95 0.79 32.33
N MET A 167 3.76 -0.27 32.21
CA MET A 167 4.48 -0.61 30.97
C MET A 167 3.52 -0.75 29.78
N VAL A 168 2.39 -1.45 29.94
CA VAL A 168 1.35 -1.57 28.90
C VAL A 168 0.86 -0.19 28.45
N SER A 169 0.59 0.72 29.39
CA SER A 169 0.12 2.07 29.10
C SER A 169 1.15 2.85 28.28
N HIS A 170 2.43 2.79 28.65
CA HIS A 170 3.52 3.44 27.94
C HIS A 170 3.72 2.88 26.52
N VAL A 171 3.74 1.55 26.37
CA VAL A 171 3.86 0.87 25.06
C VAL A 171 2.66 1.22 24.18
N LYS A 172 1.44 1.19 24.72
CA LYS A 172 0.22 1.51 23.99
C LYS A 172 0.18 2.97 23.52
N ALA A 173 0.58 3.91 24.37
CA ALA A 173 0.65 5.32 24.03
C ALA A 173 1.57 5.57 22.83
N TYR A 174 2.80 5.05 22.90
CA TYR A 174 3.77 5.19 21.82
C TYR A 174 3.30 4.50 20.54
N PHE A 175 2.81 3.27 20.65
CA PHE A 175 2.37 2.48 19.50
C PHE A 175 1.15 3.08 18.80
N THR A 176 0.24 3.75 19.54
CA THR A 176 -0.86 4.53 18.95
C THR A 176 -0.33 5.64 18.04
N GLY A 177 0.64 6.42 18.51
CA GLY A 177 1.29 7.46 17.72
C GLY A 177 1.97 6.90 16.47
N ALA A 178 2.75 5.82 16.62
CA ALA A 178 3.41 5.14 15.50
C ALA A 178 2.39 4.56 14.49
N SER A 179 1.30 3.98 14.98
CA SER A 179 0.21 3.44 14.15
C SER A 179 -0.47 4.53 13.32
N LYS A 180 -0.74 5.71 13.91
CA LYS A 180 -1.29 6.88 13.18
C LYS A 180 -0.33 7.35 12.08
N ARG A 181 0.98 7.36 12.33
CA ARG A 181 1.98 7.72 11.30
C ARG A 181 2.00 6.69 10.19
N LEU A 182 2.12 5.41 10.52
CA LEU A 182 2.17 4.31 9.55
C LEU A 182 0.87 4.12 8.77
N SER A 183 -0.29 4.42 9.36
CA SER A 183 -1.58 4.35 8.67
C SER A 183 -1.70 5.36 7.54
N ASN A 184 -1.00 6.49 7.65
CA ASN A 184 -1.00 7.55 6.64
C ASN A 184 0.20 7.40 5.69
N GLN A 185 1.39 7.23 6.24
CA GLN A 185 2.64 7.31 5.47
C GLN A 185 2.80 6.15 4.50
N ILE A 186 2.43 4.92 4.88
CA ILE A 186 2.57 3.75 3.99
C ILE A 186 1.66 3.88 2.77
N PRO A 187 0.34 4.16 2.91
CA PRO A 187 -0.50 4.45 1.75
C PRO A 187 -0.02 5.63 0.90
N LEU A 188 0.48 6.70 1.52
CA LEU A 188 0.99 7.87 0.78
C LEU A 188 2.21 7.52 -0.09
N ILE A 189 3.15 6.73 0.43
CA ILE A 189 4.28 6.22 -0.36
C ILE A 189 3.76 5.46 -1.57
N ILE A 190 2.84 4.50 -1.36
CA ILE A 190 2.29 3.67 -2.44
C ILE A 190 1.54 4.53 -3.46
N LEU A 191 0.70 5.47 -3.02
CA LEU A 191 -0.06 6.37 -3.91
C LEU A 191 0.89 7.22 -4.77
N SER A 192 1.92 7.81 -4.16
CA SER A 192 2.88 8.63 -4.88
C SER A 192 3.62 7.82 -5.95
N THR A 193 4.21 6.69 -5.57
CA THR A 193 5.11 5.95 -6.47
C THR A 193 4.36 5.08 -7.46
N VAL A 194 3.35 4.33 -7.00
CA VAL A 194 2.68 3.29 -7.80
C VAL A 194 1.55 3.87 -8.66
N LEU A 195 0.99 5.03 -8.32
CA LEU A 195 -0.03 5.68 -9.16
C LEU A 195 0.50 6.93 -9.85
N HIS A 196 0.93 7.93 -9.09
CA HIS A 196 1.29 9.23 -9.68
C HIS A 196 2.56 9.15 -10.51
N ASP A 197 3.66 8.68 -9.92
CA ASP A 197 4.94 8.57 -10.62
C ASP A 197 4.85 7.53 -11.74
N PHE A 198 4.19 6.39 -11.49
CA PHE A 198 3.91 5.38 -12.52
C PHE A 198 3.24 6.02 -13.75
N GLY A 199 2.15 6.77 -13.55
CA GLY A 199 1.42 7.42 -14.64
C GLY A 199 2.29 8.43 -15.40
N ASN A 200 3.07 9.25 -14.69
CA ASN A 200 3.98 10.22 -15.30
C ASN A 200 5.07 9.55 -16.13
N TYR A 201 5.68 8.48 -15.60
CA TYR A 201 6.69 7.72 -16.34
C TYR A 201 6.09 6.99 -17.53
N LEU A 202 4.89 6.45 -17.42
CA LEU A 202 4.23 5.79 -18.54
C LEU A 202 3.95 6.79 -19.65
N GLN A 203 3.37 7.95 -19.35
CA GLN A 203 3.12 9.01 -20.34
C GLN A 203 4.41 9.44 -21.05
N THR A 204 5.46 9.72 -20.27
CA THR A 204 6.77 10.10 -20.81
C THR A 204 7.36 8.98 -21.68
N SER A 205 7.31 7.74 -21.21
CA SER A 205 7.83 6.58 -21.94
C SER A 205 7.06 6.31 -23.23
N MET A 206 5.75 6.54 -23.25
CA MET A 206 4.94 6.41 -24.46
C MET A 206 5.26 7.51 -25.48
N LEU A 207 5.55 8.74 -25.03
CA LEU A 207 6.04 9.81 -25.91
C LEU A 207 7.42 9.50 -26.49
N HIS A 208 8.31 8.88 -25.72
CA HIS A 208 9.61 8.45 -26.22
C HIS A 208 9.53 7.44 -27.37
N LEU A 209 8.48 6.60 -27.42
CA LEU A 209 8.26 5.68 -28.55
C LEU A 209 8.03 6.42 -29.89
N LEU A 210 7.66 7.70 -29.85
CA LEU A 210 7.39 8.51 -31.04
C LEU A 210 8.66 9.20 -31.59
N GLN A 211 9.82 9.02 -30.96
CA GLN A 211 11.04 9.75 -31.37
C GLN A 211 11.72 9.15 -32.60
N GLY A 212 11.56 7.84 -32.85
CA GLY A 212 12.12 7.15 -34.01
C GLY A 212 11.18 7.14 -35.21
N LYS A 213 11.52 7.86 -36.31
CA LYS A 213 10.68 7.92 -37.52
C LYS A 213 10.46 6.55 -38.18
N GLU A 214 11.49 5.71 -38.21
CA GLU A 214 11.40 4.36 -38.79
C GLU A 214 10.65 3.39 -37.87
N GLU A 215 10.76 3.57 -36.56
CA GLU A 215 10.07 2.77 -35.55
C GLU A 215 8.56 3.04 -35.53
N ILE A 216 8.12 4.27 -35.82
CA ILE A 216 6.69 4.61 -35.85
C ILE A 216 5.93 3.77 -36.87
N ASN A 217 6.47 3.60 -38.09
CA ASN A 217 5.79 2.83 -39.13
C ASN A 217 5.62 1.36 -38.73
N TYR A 218 6.65 0.79 -38.07
CA TYR A 218 6.58 -0.56 -37.54
C TYR A 218 5.57 -0.67 -36.38
N LEU A 219 5.57 0.28 -35.45
CA LEU A 219 4.65 0.30 -34.31
C LEU A 219 3.18 0.45 -34.75
N LEU A 220 2.93 1.31 -35.73
CA LEU A 220 1.60 1.61 -36.28
C LEU A 220 1.19 0.67 -37.43
N GLN A 221 1.90 -0.45 -37.61
CA GLN A 221 1.47 -1.46 -38.55
C GLN A 221 0.18 -2.12 -38.03
N GLU A 222 -0.91 -1.93 -38.77
CA GLU A 222 -2.19 -2.59 -38.48
C GLU A 222 -2.11 -4.09 -38.70
N ASP A 223 -2.90 -4.84 -37.93
CA ASP A 223 -3.14 -6.24 -38.18
C ASP A 223 -3.77 -6.44 -39.57
N HIS A 224 -3.37 -7.52 -40.25
CA HIS A 224 -3.85 -7.86 -41.60
C HIS A 224 -5.37 -7.98 -41.65
N GLU A 225 -6.01 -8.52 -40.62
CA GLU A 225 -7.47 -8.66 -40.57
C GLU A 225 -8.17 -7.30 -40.45
N ALA A 226 -7.71 -6.46 -39.52
CA ALA A 226 -8.24 -5.10 -39.33
C ALA A 226 -8.05 -4.24 -40.59
N ALA A 227 -6.87 -4.30 -41.20
CA ALA A 227 -6.57 -3.58 -42.44
C ALA A 227 -7.46 -4.06 -43.62
N ASN A 228 -7.74 -5.36 -43.71
CA ASN A 228 -8.62 -5.91 -44.73
C ASN A 228 -10.09 -5.48 -44.52
N GLN A 229 -10.58 -5.49 -43.27
CA GLN A 229 -11.91 -4.99 -42.94
C GLN A 229 -12.04 -3.50 -43.25
N GLN A 230 -11.03 -2.70 -42.92
CA GLN A 230 -11.02 -1.26 -43.23
C GLN A 230 -11.08 -1.02 -44.75
N LYS A 231 -10.29 -1.76 -45.55
CA LYS A 231 -10.34 -1.70 -47.02
C LYS A 231 -11.71 -2.08 -47.56
N LEU A 232 -12.33 -3.13 -47.04
CA LEU A 232 -13.67 -3.57 -47.45
C LEU A 232 -14.73 -2.50 -47.17
N LEU A 233 -14.74 -1.94 -45.96
CA LEU A 233 -15.68 -0.90 -45.56
C LEU A 233 -15.49 0.36 -46.39
N THR A 234 -14.25 0.77 -46.64
CA THR A 234 -13.92 1.93 -47.47
C THR A 234 -14.42 1.75 -48.91
N SER A 235 -14.20 0.56 -49.49
CA SER A 235 -14.72 0.21 -50.81
C SER A 235 -16.25 0.28 -50.86
N ARG A 236 -16.94 -0.30 -49.87
CA ARG A 236 -18.41 -0.23 -49.77
C ARG A 236 -18.92 1.20 -49.66
N ILE A 237 -18.30 2.04 -48.84
CA ILE A 237 -18.65 3.46 -48.72
C ILE A 237 -18.46 4.16 -50.07
N SER A 238 -17.35 3.90 -50.77
CA SER A 238 -17.10 4.49 -52.09
C SER A 238 -18.18 4.10 -53.11
N HIS A 239 -18.65 2.84 -53.09
CA HIS A 239 -19.71 2.36 -53.97
C HIS A 239 -21.06 2.97 -53.62
N LEU A 240 -21.39 3.08 -52.33
CA LEU A 240 -22.62 3.73 -51.86
C LEU A 240 -22.65 5.22 -52.24
N ASN A 241 -21.52 5.92 -52.11
CA ASN A 241 -21.41 7.32 -52.51
C ASN A 241 -21.62 7.50 -54.02
N LYS A 242 -21.07 6.60 -54.85
CA LYS A 242 -21.33 6.61 -56.30
C LYS A 242 -22.80 6.36 -56.63
N ALA A 243 -23.42 5.38 -55.97
CA ALA A 243 -24.85 5.09 -56.15
C ALA A 243 -25.74 6.28 -55.73
N TYR A 244 -25.38 6.93 -54.62
CA TYR A 244 -26.04 8.15 -54.18
C TYR A 244 -25.91 9.28 -55.21
N GLN A 245 -24.71 9.48 -55.77
CA GLN A 245 -24.50 10.49 -56.81
C GLN A 245 -25.39 10.22 -58.03
N TYR A 246 -25.48 8.97 -58.49
CA TYR A 246 -26.37 8.61 -59.59
C TYR A 246 -27.85 8.87 -59.27
N LEU A 247 -28.29 8.67 -58.03
CA LEU A 247 -29.67 9.00 -57.62
C LEU A 247 -29.92 10.51 -57.60
N VAL A 248 -28.93 11.30 -57.20
CA VAL A 248 -29.01 12.77 -57.25
C VAL A 248 -29.09 13.25 -58.69
N ASP A 249 -28.22 12.74 -59.56
CA ASP A 249 -28.17 13.10 -60.98
C ASP A 249 -29.45 12.67 -61.72
N PHE A 250 -30.07 11.56 -61.32
CA PHE A 250 -31.36 11.13 -61.87
C PHE A 250 -32.53 12.02 -61.42
N LYS A 251 -32.45 12.65 -60.25
CA LYS A 251 -33.49 13.55 -59.72
C LYS A 251 -33.43 14.97 -60.30
N SER A 252 -32.30 15.35 -60.90
CA SER A 252 -32.09 16.66 -61.52
C SER A 252 -32.36 16.68 -63.04
N LEU A 253 -32.68 15.52 -63.62
CA LEU A 253 -33.25 15.32 -64.95
C LEU A 253 -34.78 15.47 -64.91
#